data_AF-A0AAJ3N029-F1
#
_entry.id   AF-A0AAJ3N029-F1
#
_cell.length_a   1.000
_cell.length_b   1.000
_cell.length_c   1.000
_cell.angle_alpha   90.00
_cell.angle_beta   90.00
_cell.angle_gamma   90.00
#
_symmetry.space_group_name_H-M   'P 1'
#
loop_
_entity.id
_entity.type
_entity.pdbx_description
1 polymer ?
#
loop_
_entity_poly.entity_id
_entity_poly.type
_entity_poly.pdbx_seq_one_letter_code
_entity_poly.pdbx_strand_id
1 'polypeptide(L)'
;FKNAEAIGHPGGLFLNMISSMGYSCESQTTPYVPYFLSALDYFAWRYNMPEMFYPEALTPGMREVSKSGDMWGNLFPRGGYVSQVHDYKASAVVAQRIADIVSRDGQLHVYLPATAKQRDGYWPPKEVKEGDEKTHKWQMLSPRTQNTCAIFPDGFTTDAYGDKLSNQESYSWALWRPYACCKRRGQTFLGSVDWMSY
;
A
#
# COMPACT_ATOMS: atom_id res chain seq x y z
N PHE A 1 14.57 -13.17 -1.91
CA PHE A 1 14.30 -12.43 -0.66
C PHE A 1 14.46 -10.95 -0.97
N LYS A 2 13.59 -10.09 -0.44
CA LYS A 2 13.64 -8.63 -0.67
C LYS A 2 13.67 -7.90 0.67
N ASN A 3 14.53 -6.90 0.75
CA ASN A 3 14.39 -5.82 1.73
C ASN A 3 13.45 -4.78 1.14
N ALA A 4 12.67 -4.14 1.99
CA ALA A 4 11.77 -3.09 1.57
C ALA A 4 11.46 -2.10 2.70
N GLU A 5 10.98 -0.94 2.28
CA GLU A 5 10.79 0.24 3.12
C GLU A 5 9.52 0.96 2.68
N ALA A 6 8.81 1.57 3.63
CA ALA A 6 7.72 2.51 3.35
C ALA A 6 8.05 3.86 3.96
N ILE A 7 8.04 4.90 3.13
CA ILE A 7 8.40 6.26 3.50
C ILE A 7 7.27 7.19 3.07
N GLY A 8 6.93 8.17 3.90
CA GLY A 8 5.93 9.18 3.58
C GLY A 8 6.30 9.93 2.30
N HIS A 9 5.36 9.97 1.35
CA HIS A 9 5.62 10.49 0.01
C HIS A 9 6.02 11.98 0.06
N PRO A 10 7.09 12.41 -0.63
CA PRO A 10 7.55 13.80 -0.60
C PRO A 10 6.51 14.79 -1.12
N GLY A 11 5.69 14.38 -2.09
CA GLY A 11 4.54 15.16 -2.58
C GLY A 11 3.48 15.44 -1.50
N GLY A 12 3.52 14.75 -0.36
CA GLY A 12 2.67 15.05 0.79
C GLY A 12 2.86 16.47 1.34
N LEU A 13 4.03 17.09 1.12
CA LEU A 13 4.28 18.49 1.51
C LEU A 13 3.35 19.45 0.77
N PHE A 14 3.18 19.23 -0.55
CA PHE A 14 2.24 19.99 -1.36
C PHE A 14 0.80 19.71 -0.95
N LEU A 15 0.43 18.43 -0.76
CA LEU A 15 -0.92 18.03 -0.32
C LEU A 15 -1.29 18.64 1.04
N ASN A 16 -0.36 18.67 1.99
CA ASN A 16 -0.59 19.27 3.30
C ASN A 16 -0.76 20.79 3.20
N MET A 17 0.01 21.45 2.32
CA MET A 17 -0.16 22.88 2.05
C MET A 17 -1.55 23.19 1.50
N ILE A 18 -2.00 22.50 0.44
CA ILE A 18 -3.34 22.73 -0.12
C ILE A 18 -4.47 22.25 0.80
N SER A 19 -4.21 21.27 1.67
CA SER A 19 -5.14 20.82 2.70
C SER A 19 -5.38 21.90 3.75
N SER A 20 -4.32 22.61 4.17
CA SER A 20 -4.43 23.76 5.09
C SER A 20 -5.30 24.90 4.52
N MET A 21 -5.37 24.99 3.19
CA MET A 21 -6.24 25.93 2.46
C MET A 21 -7.67 25.38 2.21
N GLY A 22 -7.93 24.14 2.61
CA GLY A 22 -9.23 23.47 2.47
C GLY A 22 -9.55 22.97 1.05
N TYR A 23 -8.53 22.73 0.22
CA TYR A 23 -8.68 22.20 -1.14
C TYR A 23 -8.42 20.70 -1.25
N SER A 24 -7.82 20.07 -0.23
CA SER A 24 -7.64 18.62 -0.16
C SER A 24 -7.81 18.08 1.25
N CYS A 25 -7.94 16.77 1.35
CA CYS A 25 -7.96 16.08 2.63
C CYS A 25 -6.59 16.07 3.27
N GLU A 26 -6.60 16.06 4.60
CA GLU A 26 -5.39 15.91 5.41
C GLU A 26 -4.84 14.49 5.22
N SER A 27 -3.56 14.40 4.87
CA SER A 27 -2.86 13.13 4.70
C SER A 27 -2.65 12.44 6.06
N GLN A 28 -2.75 11.11 6.09
CA GLN A 28 -2.35 10.29 7.24
C GLN A 28 -0.84 10.19 7.40
N THR A 29 -0.08 10.59 6.38
CA THR A 29 1.37 10.42 6.33
C THR A 29 2.09 11.77 6.31
N THR A 30 3.10 11.87 7.16
CA THR A 30 4.11 12.93 7.14
C THR A 30 5.20 12.62 6.10
N PRO A 31 5.56 13.58 5.22
CA PRO A 31 6.63 13.41 4.24
C PRO A 31 7.96 12.99 4.87
N TYR A 32 8.70 12.10 4.20
CA TYR A 32 10.03 11.61 4.59
C TYR A 32 10.09 10.80 5.90
N VAL A 33 8.97 10.58 6.58
CA VAL A 33 8.93 9.71 7.76
C VAL A 33 8.95 8.24 7.32
N PRO A 34 9.86 7.39 7.83
CA PRO A 34 9.87 5.96 7.55
C PRO A 34 8.81 5.25 8.39
N TYR A 35 7.74 4.78 7.76
CA TYR A 35 6.67 4.02 8.40
C TYR A 35 7.03 2.55 8.59
N PHE A 36 7.87 2.01 7.72
CA PHE A 36 8.34 0.64 7.82
C PHE A 36 9.76 0.52 7.27
N LEU A 37 10.61 -0.18 8.01
CA LEU A 37 11.98 -0.52 7.60
C LEU A 37 12.21 -2.00 7.89
N SER A 38 12.26 -2.82 6.85
CA SER A 38 12.47 -4.27 6.97
C SER A 38 13.71 -4.67 7.78
N ALA A 39 14.76 -3.84 7.79
CA ALA A 39 15.97 -4.08 8.55
C ALA A 39 15.75 -4.03 10.08
N LEU A 40 14.75 -3.28 10.55
CA LEU A 40 14.39 -3.19 11.97
C LEU A 40 13.42 -4.29 12.40
N ASP A 41 12.60 -4.77 11.48
CA ASP A 41 11.57 -5.78 11.71
C ASP A 41 12.11 -7.22 11.55
N TYR A 42 13.23 -7.52 12.23
CA TYR A 42 14.01 -8.73 11.96
C TYR A 42 13.20 -10.02 12.07
N PHE A 43 12.44 -10.24 13.15
CA PHE A 43 11.74 -11.52 13.36
C PHE A 43 10.57 -11.71 12.39
N ALA A 44 9.69 -10.72 12.26
CA ALA A 44 8.52 -10.84 11.41
C ALA A 44 8.90 -10.78 9.92
N TRP A 45 9.82 -9.89 9.53
CA TRP A 45 10.21 -9.76 8.13
C TRP A 45 11.13 -10.88 7.62
N ARG A 46 12.14 -11.27 8.41
CA ARG A 46 13.14 -12.27 7.98
C ARG A 46 12.67 -13.69 8.24
N TYR A 47 12.02 -13.95 9.38
CA TYR A 47 11.64 -15.32 9.77
C TYR A 47 10.16 -15.60 9.61
N ASN A 48 9.35 -14.64 9.16
CA ASN A 48 7.90 -14.79 9.07
C ASN A 48 7.24 -15.12 10.42
N MET A 49 7.86 -14.78 11.55
CA MET A 49 7.34 -15.08 12.88
C MET A 49 6.81 -13.80 13.53
N PRO A 50 5.54 -13.77 13.99
CA PRO A 50 4.59 -14.88 14.12
C PRO A 50 3.66 -15.09 12.92
N GLU A 51 3.85 -14.33 11.84
CA GLU A 51 2.96 -14.31 10.66
C GLU A 51 2.64 -15.70 10.06
N MET A 52 3.57 -16.65 10.12
CA MET A 52 3.41 -18.02 9.62
C MET A 52 2.30 -18.81 10.32
N PHE A 53 1.90 -18.38 11.53
CA PHE A 53 0.84 -19.04 12.31
C PHE A 53 -0.54 -18.48 11.99
N TYR A 54 -0.66 -17.42 11.19
CA TYR A 54 -1.96 -16.91 10.78
C TYR A 54 -2.66 -17.90 9.82
N PRO A 55 -3.98 -18.09 9.94
CA PRO A 55 -4.75 -18.96 9.04
C PRO A 55 -4.54 -18.64 7.55
N GLU A 56 -4.34 -17.37 7.22
CA GLU A 56 -4.05 -16.84 5.90
C GLU A 56 -2.71 -17.32 5.34
N ALA A 57 -1.74 -17.65 6.19
CA ALA A 57 -0.45 -18.21 5.78
C ALA A 57 -0.55 -19.73 5.52
N LEU A 58 -1.51 -20.41 6.14
CA LEU A 58 -1.64 -21.88 6.12
C LEU A 58 -2.69 -22.36 5.12
N THR A 59 -3.61 -21.50 4.70
CA THR A 59 -4.72 -21.84 3.81
C THR A 59 -4.48 -21.25 2.42
N PRO A 60 -4.20 -22.09 1.40
CA PRO A 60 -4.06 -21.62 0.02
C PRO A 60 -5.33 -20.89 -0.46
N GLY A 61 -5.17 -19.87 -1.30
CA GLY A 61 -6.27 -19.07 -1.83
C GLY A 61 -6.75 -17.95 -0.91
N MET A 62 -6.24 -17.85 0.32
CA MET A 62 -6.54 -16.73 1.22
C MET A 62 -5.51 -15.62 1.08
N ARG A 63 -5.98 -14.37 0.99
CA ARG A 63 -5.14 -13.16 0.92
C ARG A 63 -4.00 -13.30 -0.10
N GLU A 64 -4.34 -13.42 -1.38
CA GLU A 64 -3.37 -13.57 -2.47
C GLU A 64 -3.42 -12.37 -3.42
N VAL A 65 -2.26 -11.95 -3.91
CA VAL A 65 -2.17 -10.97 -5.00
C VAL A 65 -2.37 -11.74 -6.30
N SER A 66 -3.62 -11.83 -6.74
CA SER A 66 -3.98 -12.54 -7.96
C SER A 66 -5.14 -11.88 -8.71
N LYS A 67 -5.19 -12.08 -10.03
CA LYS A 67 -6.28 -11.59 -10.88
C LYS A 67 -6.44 -12.51 -12.10
N SER A 68 -7.65 -13.01 -12.31
CA SER A 68 -8.01 -13.80 -13.51
C SER A 68 -7.04 -14.94 -13.85
N GLY A 69 -6.54 -15.65 -12.83
CA GLY A 69 -5.58 -16.75 -12.98
C GLY A 69 -4.11 -16.34 -12.99
N ASP A 70 -3.78 -15.05 -13.02
CA ASP A 70 -2.41 -14.55 -12.80
C ASP A 70 -2.15 -14.44 -11.29
N MET A 71 -1.45 -15.42 -10.72
CA MET A 71 -1.05 -15.44 -9.31
C MET A 71 0.37 -14.91 -9.17
N TRP A 72 0.50 -13.75 -8.51
CA TRP A 72 1.82 -13.14 -8.28
C TRP A 72 2.46 -13.65 -7.00
N GLY A 73 1.65 -13.90 -5.96
CA GLY A 73 2.08 -14.49 -4.71
C GLY A 73 1.07 -14.29 -3.58
N ASN A 74 1.30 -15.00 -2.48
CA ASN A 74 0.56 -14.89 -1.23
C ASN A 74 0.95 -13.63 -0.44
N LEU A 75 -0.02 -13.00 0.24
CA LEU A 75 0.26 -11.88 1.13
C LEU A 75 0.85 -12.36 2.45
N PHE A 76 0.29 -13.42 3.04
CA PHE A 76 0.75 -13.99 4.32
C PHE A 76 1.64 -15.22 4.11
N PRO A 77 2.73 -15.38 4.89
CA PRO A 77 3.21 -14.46 5.90
C PRO A 77 3.79 -13.17 5.30
N ARG A 78 3.56 -12.02 5.95
CA ARG A 78 3.98 -10.72 5.44
C ARG A 78 5.47 -10.44 5.72
N GLY A 79 6.35 -11.24 5.12
CA GLY A 79 7.81 -11.07 5.20
C GLY A 79 8.49 -10.81 3.85
N GLY A 80 9.82 -10.85 3.84
CA GLY A 80 10.63 -10.57 2.64
C GLY A 80 10.77 -11.74 1.65
N TYR A 81 10.24 -12.92 1.97
CA TYR A 81 10.31 -14.11 1.12
C TYR A 81 9.05 -14.25 0.26
N VAL A 82 9.22 -14.25 -1.06
CA VAL A 82 8.15 -14.50 -2.03
C VAL A 82 8.62 -15.58 -2.99
N SER A 83 7.78 -16.59 -3.22
CA SER A 83 8.03 -17.65 -4.19
C SER A 83 7.54 -17.21 -5.57
N GLN A 84 8.35 -16.42 -6.27
CA GLN A 84 8.02 -15.92 -7.60
C GLN A 84 9.30 -15.81 -8.44
N VAL A 85 9.26 -16.32 -9.67
CA VAL A 85 10.39 -16.30 -10.60
C VAL A 85 10.58 -14.88 -11.18
N HIS A 86 9.47 -14.19 -11.40
CA HIS A 86 9.49 -12.86 -12.00
C HIS A 86 9.76 -11.78 -10.94
N ASP A 87 10.92 -11.11 -11.03
CA ASP A 87 11.39 -10.21 -9.97
C ASP A 87 10.48 -8.99 -9.74
N TYR A 88 9.90 -8.44 -10.81
CA TYR A 88 8.86 -7.40 -10.71
C TYR A 88 7.63 -7.84 -9.91
N LYS A 89 7.07 -9.03 -10.20
CA LYS A 89 5.91 -9.58 -9.48
C LYS A 89 6.26 -9.82 -8.01
N ALA A 90 7.44 -10.39 -7.74
CA ALA A 90 7.92 -10.62 -6.38
C ALA A 90 8.02 -9.31 -5.58
N SER A 91 8.61 -8.28 -6.18
CA SER A 91 8.79 -6.97 -5.56
C SER A 91 7.46 -6.23 -5.34
N ALA A 92 6.51 -6.38 -6.27
CA ALA A 92 5.17 -5.82 -6.14
C ALA A 92 4.36 -6.48 -5.00
N VAL A 93 4.46 -7.80 -4.83
CA VAL A 93 3.86 -8.50 -3.68
C VAL A 93 4.46 -7.99 -2.37
N VAL A 94 5.77 -7.77 -2.32
CA VAL A 94 6.45 -7.21 -1.14
C VAL A 94 5.97 -5.79 -0.83
N ALA A 95 5.78 -4.95 -1.85
CA ALA A 95 5.19 -3.62 -1.68
C ALA A 95 3.76 -3.70 -1.13
N GLN A 96 2.95 -4.64 -1.64
CA GLN A 96 1.60 -4.90 -1.13
C GLN A 96 1.60 -5.32 0.34
N ARG A 97 2.52 -6.20 0.75
CA ARG A 97 2.66 -6.63 2.15
C ARG A 97 2.92 -5.45 3.08
N ILE A 98 3.84 -4.57 2.73
CA ILE A 98 4.14 -3.39 3.57
C ILE A 98 2.93 -2.46 3.62
N ALA A 99 2.26 -2.21 2.50
CA ALA A 99 1.06 -1.40 2.46
C ALA A 99 -0.06 -1.96 3.37
N ASP A 100 -0.24 -3.28 3.37
CA ASP A 100 -1.17 -3.96 4.29
C ASP A 100 -0.74 -3.81 5.76
N ILE A 101 0.55 -3.92 6.09
CA ILE A 101 1.07 -3.71 7.45
C ILE A 101 0.81 -2.27 7.92
N VAL A 102 1.30 -1.26 7.17
CA VAL A 102 1.26 0.14 7.62
C VAL A 102 -0.15 0.72 7.61
N SER A 103 -1.07 0.16 6.82
CA SER A 103 -2.46 0.64 6.76
C SER A 103 -3.36 0.10 7.87
N ARG A 104 -2.83 -0.74 8.77
CA ARG A 104 -3.54 -1.37 9.88
C ARG A 104 -2.90 -1.01 11.21
N ASP A 105 -3.69 -1.05 12.28
CA ASP A 105 -3.20 -0.93 13.65
C ASP A 105 -2.93 -2.32 14.26
N GLY A 106 -2.04 -2.38 15.26
CA GLY A 106 -1.82 -3.56 16.10
C GLY A 106 -1.20 -4.77 15.39
N GLN A 107 -0.49 -4.58 14.28
CA GLN A 107 0.21 -5.67 13.60
C GLN A 107 1.46 -6.07 14.40
N LEU A 108 1.81 -7.36 14.42
CA LEU A 108 2.98 -7.88 15.14
C LEU A 108 4.28 -7.66 14.34
N HIS A 109 4.54 -6.39 14.02
CA HIS A 109 5.68 -5.89 13.26
C HIS A 109 6.29 -4.67 13.96
N VAL A 110 7.54 -4.33 13.63
CA VAL A 110 8.16 -3.04 14.01
C VAL A 110 7.85 -1.99 12.94
N TYR A 111 6.85 -1.14 13.19
CA TYR A 111 6.37 -0.16 12.23
C TYR A 111 5.68 1.03 12.91
N LEU A 112 5.46 2.10 12.13
CA LEU A 112 4.56 3.19 12.48
C LEU A 112 3.26 3.01 11.69
N PRO A 113 2.08 2.97 12.34
CA PRO A 113 0.81 2.87 11.62
C PRO A 113 0.50 4.18 10.90
N ALA A 114 0.20 4.08 9.61
CA ALA A 114 -0.31 5.16 8.75
C ALA A 114 -1.85 5.16 8.75
N THR A 115 -2.43 5.08 9.94
CA THR A 115 -3.87 5.11 10.18
C THR A 115 -4.31 6.47 10.70
N ALA A 116 -5.56 6.85 10.46
CA ALA A 116 -6.16 8.00 11.12
C ALA A 116 -7.57 7.65 11.56
N LYS A 117 -8.00 8.32 12.62
CA LYS A 117 -9.36 8.17 13.14
C LYS A 117 -10.33 8.95 12.27
N GLN A 118 -11.40 8.28 11.89
CA GLN A 118 -12.55 8.94 11.27
C GLN A 118 -13.11 9.98 12.24
N ARG A 119 -13.47 11.14 11.71
CA ARG A 119 -14.12 12.23 12.44
C ARG A 119 -15.08 12.93 11.50
N ASP A 120 -15.98 13.73 12.06
CA ASP A 120 -16.98 14.44 11.28
C ASP A 120 -16.34 15.27 10.16
N GLY A 121 -16.75 15.02 8.91
CA GLY A 121 -16.19 15.65 7.72
C GLY A 121 -14.83 15.11 7.26
N TYR A 122 -14.33 14.02 7.83
CA TYR A 122 -13.07 13.36 7.44
C TYR A 122 -13.18 11.84 7.54
N TRP A 123 -13.16 11.19 6.37
CA TRP A 123 -13.25 9.75 6.20
C TRP A 123 -11.93 9.24 5.61
N PRO A 124 -11.02 8.74 6.47
CA PRO A 124 -9.76 8.18 6.02
C PRO A 124 -9.98 6.93 5.17
N PRO A 125 -9.03 6.60 4.26
CA PRO A 125 -9.10 5.37 3.48
C PRO A 125 -9.11 4.14 4.40
N LYS A 126 -9.93 3.16 4.03
CA LYS A 126 -9.92 1.82 4.65
C LYS A 126 -8.58 1.14 4.40
N GLU A 127 -8.27 0.15 5.25
CA GLU A 127 -7.08 -0.70 5.15
C GLU A 127 -6.86 -1.19 3.71
N VAL A 128 -5.60 -1.27 3.32
CA VAL A 128 -5.23 -1.74 1.98
C VAL A 128 -5.64 -3.20 1.84
N LYS A 129 -6.33 -3.52 0.75
CA LYS A 129 -6.72 -4.88 0.41
C LYS A 129 -6.33 -5.20 -1.03
N GLU A 130 -5.61 -6.30 -1.19
CA GLU A 130 -5.16 -6.80 -2.49
C GLU A 130 -6.34 -6.95 -3.48
N GLY A 131 -6.12 -6.56 -4.73
CA GLY A 131 -7.14 -6.60 -5.78
C GLY A 131 -8.29 -5.59 -5.66
N ASP A 132 -8.35 -4.79 -4.60
CA ASP A 132 -9.43 -3.81 -4.37
C ASP A 132 -9.00 -2.38 -4.71
N GLU A 133 -9.43 -1.88 -5.87
CA GLU A 133 -9.14 -0.53 -6.35
C GLU A 133 -9.76 0.59 -5.50
N LYS A 134 -10.73 0.26 -4.63
CA LYS A 134 -11.36 1.22 -3.72
C LYS A 134 -10.51 1.53 -2.51
N THR A 135 -9.48 0.74 -2.25
CA THR A 135 -8.59 0.93 -1.09
C THR A 135 -7.30 1.63 -1.49
N HIS A 136 -6.79 1.35 -2.69
CA HIS A 136 -5.51 1.89 -3.14
C HIS A 136 -5.27 1.69 -4.64
N LYS A 137 -4.27 2.42 -5.16
CA LYS A 137 -3.64 2.19 -6.46
C LYS A 137 -2.13 2.40 -6.34
N TRP A 138 -1.38 1.75 -7.22
CA TRP A 138 0.07 1.82 -7.32
C TRP A 138 0.48 2.57 -8.57
N GLN A 139 1.48 3.43 -8.45
CA GLN A 139 2.17 4.06 -9.57
C GLN A 139 3.64 3.71 -9.49
N MET A 140 4.18 3.05 -10.52
CA MET A 140 5.61 2.75 -10.56
C MET A 140 6.43 4.02 -10.76
N LEU A 141 7.47 4.19 -9.94
CA LEU A 141 8.43 5.28 -10.03
C LEU A 141 9.77 4.80 -10.61
N SER A 142 10.22 3.61 -10.22
CA SER A 142 11.46 2.96 -10.67
C SER A 142 11.20 1.48 -10.96
N PRO A 143 11.80 0.88 -12.00
CA PRO A 143 12.89 1.39 -12.85
C PRO A 143 12.46 2.37 -13.95
N ARG A 144 11.19 2.36 -14.32
CA ARG A 144 10.62 3.32 -15.28
C ARG A 144 9.36 3.93 -14.68
N THR A 145 9.32 5.26 -14.65
CA THR A 145 8.16 5.97 -14.10
C THR A 145 6.96 5.79 -15.02
N GLN A 146 5.85 5.34 -14.47
CA GLN A 146 4.57 5.23 -15.15
C GLN A 146 3.73 6.49 -14.90
N ASN A 147 3.00 6.91 -15.93
CA ASN A 147 2.07 8.05 -15.86
C ASN A 147 0.64 7.64 -15.47
N THR A 148 0.43 6.35 -15.23
CA THR A 148 -0.86 5.78 -14.85
C THR A 148 -0.73 5.03 -13.53
N CYS A 149 -1.86 4.88 -12.84
CA CYS A 149 -1.96 4.08 -11.63
C CYS A 149 -2.72 2.78 -11.92
N ALA A 150 -2.33 1.69 -11.28
CA ALA A 150 -2.98 0.39 -11.41
C ALA A 150 -3.05 -0.34 -10.07
N ILE A 151 -3.88 -1.37 -9.98
CA ILE A 151 -3.81 -2.35 -8.88
C ILE A 151 -2.96 -3.54 -9.33
N PHE A 152 -2.38 -4.26 -8.38
CA PHE A 152 -1.72 -5.53 -8.68
C PHE A 152 -2.71 -6.70 -8.60
N PRO A 153 -2.59 -7.71 -9.48
CA PRO A 153 -1.84 -7.72 -10.75
C PRO A 153 -2.28 -6.67 -11.77
N ASP A 154 -1.30 -6.07 -12.46
CA ASP A 154 -1.52 -4.96 -13.42
C ASP A 154 -1.42 -5.36 -14.90
N GLY A 155 -1.49 -6.67 -15.20
CA GLY A 155 -1.43 -7.23 -16.55
C GLY A 155 -2.07 -8.62 -16.64
N PHE A 156 -1.67 -9.39 -17.65
CA PHE A 156 -2.14 -10.75 -17.92
C PHE A 156 -1.08 -11.81 -17.58
N THR A 157 -1.51 -13.07 -17.52
CA THR A 157 -0.66 -14.23 -17.21
C THR A 157 0.53 -14.39 -18.16
N THR A 158 0.38 -13.98 -19.42
CA THR A 158 1.38 -14.10 -20.48
C THR A 158 2.33 -12.92 -20.59
N ASP A 159 2.12 -11.86 -19.80
CA ASP A 159 2.92 -10.65 -19.90
C ASP A 159 4.33 -10.90 -19.38
N ALA A 160 5.32 -10.53 -20.19
CA ALA A 160 6.74 -10.68 -19.86
C ALA A 160 7.29 -9.56 -18.97
N TYR A 161 6.54 -8.45 -18.81
CA TYR A 161 6.91 -7.25 -18.03
C TYR A 161 8.35 -6.74 -18.26
N GLY A 162 8.92 -6.98 -19.45
CA GLY A 162 10.33 -6.70 -19.74
C GLY A 162 10.69 -5.21 -19.68
N ASP A 163 9.71 -4.34 -19.94
CA ASP A 163 9.82 -2.90 -19.79
C ASP A 163 9.83 -2.42 -18.33
N LYS A 164 9.36 -3.27 -17.41
CA LYS A 164 9.29 -3.01 -15.97
C LYS A 164 10.42 -3.66 -15.18
N LEU A 165 11.27 -4.48 -15.82
CA LEU A 165 12.38 -5.14 -15.15
C LEU A 165 13.50 -4.16 -14.79
N SER A 166 14.04 -4.30 -13.58
CA SER A 166 15.14 -3.50 -13.07
C SER A 166 16.44 -4.30 -13.15
N ASN A 167 17.49 -3.72 -13.73
CA ASN A 167 18.81 -4.36 -13.77
C ASN A 167 19.47 -4.50 -12.38
N GLN A 168 19.00 -3.72 -11.40
CA GLN A 168 19.49 -3.74 -10.01
C GLN A 168 18.50 -4.42 -9.07
N GLU A 169 17.47 -5.09 -9.61
CA GLU A 169 16.42 -5.78 -8.83
C GLU A 169 15.72 -4.87 -7.79
N SER A 170 15.78 -3.57 -8.03
CA SER A 170 15.30 -2.51 -7.14
C SER A 170 14.15 -1.78 -7.79
N TYR A 171 13.08 -1.57 -7.02
CA TYR A 171 11.80 -1.05 -7.49
C TYR A 171 11.26 -0.04 -6.50
N SER A 172 10.51 0.93 -7.00
CA SER A 172 9.78 1.86 -6.14
C SER A 172 8.42 2.19 -6.74
N TRP A 173 7.42 2.31 -5.85
CA TRP A 173 6.07 2.67 -6.19
C TRP A 173 5.57 3.77 -5.26
N ALA A 174 4.75 4.67 -5.80
CA ALA A 174 3.88 5.52 -5.01
C ALA A 174 2.57 4.79 -4.73
N LEU A 175 2.17 4.77 -3.46
CA LEU A 175 0.88 4.25 -3.00
C LEU A 175 -0.13 5.40 -2.93
N TRP A 176 -1.14 5.35 -3.78
CA TRP A 176 -2.25 6.29 -3.80
C TRP A 176 -3.44 5.69 -3.07
N ARG A 177 -4.03 6.44 -2.13
CA ARG A 177 -5.21 6.01 -1.36
C ARG A 177 -6.34 7.03 -1.52
N PRO A 178 -7.61 6.59 -1.58
CA PRO A 178 -8.74 7.50 -1.76
C PRO A 178 -9.16 8.11 -0.42
N TYR A 179 -8.93 9.41 -0.28
CA TYR A 179 -9.38 10.18 0.87
C TYR A 179 -10.71 10.86 0.56
N ALA A 180 -11.63 10.83 1.52
CA ALA A 180 -12.86 11.62 1.46
C ALA A 180 -12.91 12.59 2.64
N CYS A 181 -13.20 13.86 2.36
CA CYS A 181 -13.33 14.89 3.38
C CYS A 181 -14.17 16.07 2.87
N CYS A 182 -14.69 16.87 3.79
CA CYS A 182 -15.42 18.08 3.46
C CYS A 182 -14.64 19.33 3.88
N LYS A 183 -14.74 20.39 3.07
CA LYS A 183 -14.27 21.72 3.49
C LYS A 183 -15.06 22.17 4.70
N ARG A 184 -14.37 22.51 5.80
CA ARG A 184 -15.00 23.01 7.02
C ARG A 184 -15.65 24.37 6.75
N ARG A 185 -16.98 24.43 6.86
CA ARG A 185 -17.80 25.66 6.72
C ARG A 185 -18.50 26.09 8.02
N GLY A 186 -18.29 25.37 9.12
CA GLY A 186 -18.92 25.64 10.41
C GLY A 186 -18.24 24.86 11.56
N GLN A 187 -18.87 24.89 12.73
CA GLN A 187 -18.40 24.17 13.92
C GLN A 187 -18.93 22.72 13.98
N THR A 188 -20.17 22.50 13.54
CA THR A 188 -20.86 21.21 13.60
C THR A 188 -21.06 20.65 12.20
N PHE A 189 -20.85 19.34 12.03
CA PHE A 189 -21.16 18.66 10.79
C PHE A 189 -22.66 18.38 10.71
N LEU A 190 -23.29 18.86 9.63
CA LEU A 190 -24.72 18.68 9.40
C LEU A 190 -25.00 17.60 8.36
N GLY A 191 -24.06 17.38 7.42
CA GLY A 191 -24.20 16.38 6.37
C GLY A 191 -23.23 16.61 5.22
N SER A 192 -23.14 15.62 4.33
CA SER A 192 -22.33 15.65 3.11
C SER A 192 -23.12 15.03 1.96
N VAL A 193 -22.92 15.55 0.75
CA VAL A 193 -23.39 14.93 -0.49
C VAL A 193 -22.15 14.50 -1.25
N ASP A 194 -22.05 13.20 -1.49
CA ASP A 194 -20.99 12.64 -2.33
C ASP A 194 -21.56 12.39 -3.73
N TRP A 195 -20.89 12.94 -4.73
CA TRP A 195 -21.28 12.83 -6.14
C TRP A 195 -20.49 11.72 -6.85
N MET A 196 -19.48 11.13 -6.19
CA MET A 196 -18.61 10.10 -6.76
C MET A 196 -18.46 8.92 -5.79
N SER A 197 -19.12 7.81 -6.08
CA SER A 197 -18.84 6.54 -5.39
C SER A 197 -17.54 5.95 -5.94
N TYR A 198 -16.52 5.83 -5.09
CA TYR A 198 -15.35 5.00 -5.36
C TYR A 198 -15.69 3.50 -5.17
#